data_AF-A0A958FM51-F1
#
_entry.id   AF-A0A958FM51-F1
#
_cell.length_a   1.000
_cell.length_b   1.000
_cell.length_c   1.000
_cell.angle_alpha   90.00
_cell.angle_beta   90.00
_cell.angle_gamma   90.00
#
_symmetry.space_group_name_H-M   'P 1'
#
loop_
_entity.id
_entity.type
_entity.pdbx_description
1 polymer ?
#
loop_
_entity_poly.entity_id
_entity_poly.type
_entity_poly.pdbx_seq_one_letter_code
_entity_poly.pdbx_strand_id
1 'polypeptide(L)'
;EALTPAGTLPDPRFNFGYYIRAVETRVGPQEQMAGIAQTFPWFGKLRLQKGIAAEVAVAAGARFENQRRQLFYDVDRAYAEYWYLQQAAAVLRENLELANSLETVALVKYRAGKARHSDLMDVQIEVARLQDRLSRLEVQQRHMRTRLNSLLNRPPAAELALLEVLPEDTLQVDLDTLSAHLKKAHPELAEVRAESERERLQIRLARKAYYPDITLGVDYINTGNALMAGTPDDSKDPLIARLSINLPLWRGAYAGKVKAAEAAYATQLQVQQVRENELLARLEVAY
;
A
#
# COMPACT_ATOMS: atom_id res chain seq x y z
N GLU A 1 -4.32 10.38 8.57
CA GLU A 1 -5.61 10.49 9.28
C GLU A 1 -5.85 9.43 10.38
N ALA A 2 -5.28 8.22 10.30
CA ALA A 2 -5.50 7.16 11.32
C ALA A 2 -4.73 7.31 12.66
N LEU A 3 -3.80 8.27 12.78
CA LEU A 3 -2.95 8.43 13.97
C LEU A 3 -3.68 9.06 15.17
N THR A 4 -4.64 9.94 14.89
CA THR A 4 -5.46 10.64 15.88
C THR A 4 -6.35 9.68 16.69
N PRO A 5 -7.13 8.76 16.07
CA PRO A 5 -8.00 7.86 16.82
C PRO A 5 -7.27 6.74 17.57
N ALA A 6 -6.06 6.35 17.16
CA ALA A 6 -5.34 5.22 17.77
C ALA A 6 -4.78 5.50 19.18
N GLY A 7 -4.74 6.77 19.61
CA GLY A 7 -4.24 7.18 20.92
C GLY A 7 -5.28 7.83 21.83
N THR A 8 -6.53 7.93 21.39
CA THR A 8 -7.62 8.54 22.16
C THR A 8 -8.30 7.52 23.07
N LEU A 9 -8.96 8.03 24.11
CA LEU A 9 -9.84 7.19 24.90
C LEU A 9 -10.96 6.60 24.02
N PRO A 10 -11.45 5.39 24.33
CA PRO A 10 -12.67 4.87 23.73
C PRO A 10 -13.83 5.86 23.92
N ASP A 11 -14.80 5.86 23.02
CA ASP A 11 -15.95 6.75 23.16
C ASP A 11 -16.71 6.50 24.47
N PRO A 12 -17.22 7.57 25.12
CA PRO A 12 -18.08 7.43 26.27
C PRO A 12 -19.37 6.70 25.87
N ARG A 13 -19.87 5.85 26.77
CA ARG A 13 -21.10 5.10 26.58
C ARG A 13 -22.23 5.75 27.35
N PHE A 14 -23.30 6.09 26.65
CA PHE A 14 -24.56 6.46 27.26
C PHE A 14 -25.40 5.20 27.51
N ASN A 15 -25.90 5.05 28.73
CA ASN A 15 -26.77 3.95 29.14
C ASN A 15 -28.14 4.54 29.53
N PHE A 16 -29.21 3.95 29.01
CA PHE A 16 -30.58 4.29 29.40
C PHE A 16 -31.33 3.01 29.78
N GLY A 17 -32.09 3.07 30.86
CA GLY A 17 -32.90 1.97 31.37
C GLY A 17 -34.26 2.48 31.83
N TYR A 18 -35.31 1.71 31.53
CA TYR A 18 -36.66 1.94 32.01
C TYR A 18 -37.11 0.75 32.83
N TYR A 19 -37.57 0.98 34.06
CA TYR A 19 -37.98 -0.10 34.96
C TYR A 19 -39.42 -0.53 34.62
N ILE A 20 -39.56 -1.62 33.85
CA ILE A 20 -40.87 -2.24 33.53
C ILE A 20 -41.65 -2.58 34.80
N ARG A 21 -40.93 -2.96 35.86
CA ARG A 21 -41.45 -3.11 37.21
C ARG A 21 -40.60 -2.27 38.13
N ALA A 22 -41.17 -1.17 38.62
CA ALA A 22 -40.45 -0.21 39.45
C ALA A 22 -40.02 -0.84 40.77
N VAL A 23 -38.82 -0.47 41.23
CA VAL A 23 -38.37 -0.80 42.59
C VAL A 23 -38.93 0.25 43.53
N GLU A 24 -39.85 -0.16 44.40
CA GLU A 24 -40.45 0.72 45.40
C GLU A 24 -39.42 1.05 46.49
N THR A 25 -39.21 2.35 46.73
CA THR A 25 -38.38 2.84 47.84
C THR A 25 -39.22 3.70 48.77
N ARG A 26 -38.70 4.02 49.96
CA ARG A 26 -39.36 4.93 50.91
C ARG A 26 -39.73 6.28 50.27
N VAL A 27 -38.94 6.74 49.30
CA VAL A 27 -39.07 8.07 48.66
C VAL A 27 -39.74 8.00 47.27
N GLY A 28 -40.29 6.84 46.89
CA GLY A 28 -40.99 6.64 45.62
C GLY A 28 -40.44 5.48 44.77
N PRO A 29 -41.16 5.09 43.70
CA PRO A 29 -40.72 4.07 42.75
C PRO A 29 -39.59 4.57 41.85
N GLN A 30 -38.55 3.77 41.62
CA GLN A 30 -37.54 4.08 40.60
C GLN A 30 -38.11 3.76 39.20
N GLU A 31 -38.21 4.76 38.34
CA GLU A 31 -38.88 4.66 37.04
C GLU A 31 -37.89 4.55 35.87
N GLN A 32 -36.83 5.36 35.89
CA GLN A 32 -35.86 5.47 34.80
C GLN A 32 -34.44 5.63 35.31
N MET A 33 -33.47 5.22 34.50
CA MET A 33 -32.05 5.38 34.78
C MET A 33 -31.35 5.88 33.52
N ALA A 34 -30.57 6.94 33.63
CA ALA A 34 -29.70 7.45 32.58
C ALA A 34 -28.29 7.59 33.13
N GLY A 35 -27.27 7.22 32.35
CA GLY A 35 -25.89 7.31 32.82
C GLY A 35 -24.89 7.42 31.70
N ILE A 36 -23.71 7.96 32.02
CA ILE A 36 -22.58 8.07 31.11
C ILE A 36 -21.41 7.33 31.73
N ALA A 37 -20.69 6.53 30.93
CA ALA A 37 -19.53 5.76 31.37
C ALA A 37 -18.35 5.92 30.40
N GLN A 38 -17.17 6.17 30.93
CA GLN A 38 -15.92 6.28 30.20
C GLN A 38 -14.98 5.14 30.59
N THR A 39 -14.51 4.38 29.61
CA THR A 39 -13.45 3.38 29.82
C THR A 39 -12.08 4.04 29.70
N PHE A 40 -11.23 3.76 30.68
CA PHE A 40 -9.83 4.13 30.76
C PHE A 40 -8.98 2.86 30.61
N PRO A 41 -8.38 2.62 29.44
CA PRO A 41 -7.51 1.48 29.25
C PRO A 41 -6.32 1.52 30.20
N TRP A 42 -5.84 0.34 30.62
CA TRP A 42 -4.67 0.24 31.50
C TRP A 42 -3.47 1.04 30.98
N PHE A 43 -2.68 1.57 31.92
CA PHE A 43 -1.52 2.41 31.63
C PHE A 43 -0.62 1.83 30.54
N GLY A 44 -0.42 2.63 29.49
CA GLY A 44 0.43 2.33 28.35
C GLY A 44 -0.26 1.65 27.16
N LYS A 45 -1.51 1.15 27.28
CA LYS A 45 -2.24 0.55 26.14
C LYS A 45 -2.45 1.54 24.99
N LEU A 46 -2.96 2.74 25.30
CA LEU A 46 -3.17 3.80 24.30
C LEU A 46 -1.87 4.25 23.62
N ARG A 47 -0.76 4.35 24.38
CA ARG A 47 0.56 4.69 23.83
C ARG A 47 1.04 3.62 22.85
N LEU A 48 0.82 2.34 23.16
CA LEU A 48 1.17 1.24 22.28
C LEU A 48 0.30 1.22 21.02
N GLN A 49 -1.01 1.45 21.14
CA GLN A 49 -1.91 1.57 19.99
C GLN A 49 -1.52 2.74 19.07
N LYS A 50 -1.20 3.90 19.64
CA LYS A 50 -0.66 5.04 18.88
C LYS A 50 0.66 4.68 18.18
N GLY A 51 1.56 3.96 18.86
CA GLY A 51 2.80 3.47 18.26
C GLY A 51 2.55 2.52 17.08
N ILE A 52 1.62 1.57 17.23
CA ILE A 52 1.24 0.64 16.15
C ILE A 52 0.72 1.42 14.94
N ALA A 53 -0.15 2.40 15.17
CA ALA A 53 -0.66 3.25 14.09
C ALA A 53 0.45 4.11 13.45
N ALA A 54 1.44 4.57 14.23
CA ALA A 54 2.61 5.26 13.73
C ALA A 54 3.41 4.38 12.76
N GLU A 55 3.73 3.14 13.14
CA GLU A 55 4.44 2.22 12.27
C GLU A 55 3.63 1.86 11.01
N VAL A 56 2.30 1.72 11.11
CA VAL A 56 1.42 1.56 9.93
C VAL A 56 1.53 2.76 8.99
N ALA A 57 1.59 3.98 9.52
CA ALA A 57 1.76 5.18 8.71
C ALA A 57 3.16 5.25 8.05
N VAL A 58 4.21 4.85 8.77
CA VAL A 58 5.57 4.76 8.22
C VAL A 58 5.62 3.74 7.08
N ALA A 59 5.06 2.54 7.27
CA ALA A 59 4.98 1.51 6.24
C ALA A 59 4.21 2.00 5.00
N ALA A 60 3.07 2.66 5.18
CA ALA A 60 2.30 3.24 4.09
C ALA A 60 3.06 4.33 3.33
N GLY A 61 3.81 5.18 4.03
CA GLY A 61 4.68 6.19 3.42
C GLY A 61 5.80 5.57 2.60
N ALA A 62 6.45 4.53 3.13
CA ALA A 62 7.49 3.80 2.41
C ALA A 62 6.95 3.09 1.16
N ARG A 63 5.76 2.48 1.24
CA ARG A 63 5.06 1.88 0.10
C ARG A 63 4.75 2.91 -0.99
N PHE A 64 4.27 4.09 -0.62
CA PHE A 64 4.04 5.19 -1.55
C PHE A 64 5.32 5.61 -2.27
N GLU A 65 6.41 5.80 -1.51
CA GLU A 65 7.72 6.14 -2.08
C GLU A 65 8.24 5.06 -3.02
N ASN A 66 8.01 3.78 -2.72
CA ASN A 66 8.36 2.68 -3.61
C ASN A 66 7.53 2.71 -4.91
N GLN A 67 6.21 2.87 -4.79
CA GLN A 67 5.32 2.95 -5.95
C GLN A 67 5.66 4.15 -6.84
N ARG A 68 6.05 5.27 -6.25
CA ARG A 68 6.51 6.45 -6.98
C ARG A 68 7.77 6.13 -7.78
N ARG A 69 8.78 5.51 -7.16
CA ARG A 69 10.02 5.11 -7.85
C ARG A 69 9.77 4.09 -8.95
N GLN A 70 8.89 3.11 -8.70
CA GLN A 70 8.50 2.13 -9.70
C GLN A 70 7.82 2.80 -10.91
N LEU A 71 6.95 3.79 -10.68
CA LEU A 71 6.33 4.55 -11.76
C LEU A 71 7.36 5.31 -12.61
N PHE A 72 8.35 5.96 -11.98
CA PHE A 72 9.45 6.62 -12.71
C PHE A 72 10.22 5.61 -13.56
N TYR A 73 10.63 4.48 -12.96
CA TYR A 73 11.32 3.41 -13.68
C TYR A 73 10.50 2.85 -14.86
N ASP A 74 9.20 2.62 -14.66
CA ASP A 74 8.32 2.10 -15.71
C ASP A 74 8.15 3.11 -16.85
N VAL A 75 8.08 4.41 -16.53
CA VAL A 75 8.04 5.50 -17.52
C VAL A 75 9.35 5.58 -18.30
N ASP A 76 10.49 5.59 -17.62
CA ASP A 76 11.81 5.67 -18.25
C ASP A 76 12.06 4.47 -19.17
N ARG A 77 11.74 3.27 -18.69
CA ARG A 77 11.85 2.04 -19.48
C ARG A 77 10.92 2.05 -20.70
N ALA A 78 9.65 2.42 -20.51
CA ALA A 78 8.69 2.48 -21.61
C ALA A 78 9.08 3.55 -22.64
N TYR A 79 9.64 4.68 -22.19
CA TYR A 79 10.15 5.72 -23.07
C TYR A 79 11.38 5.26 -23.85
N ALA A 80 12.35 4.62 -23.19
CA ALA A 80 13.54 4.07 -23.85
C ALA A 80 13.17 3.01 -24.91
N GLU A 81 12.21 2.13 -24.60
CA GLU A 81 11.71 1.13 -25.55
C GLU A 81 10.96 1.77 -26.72
N TYR A 82 10.12 2.79 -26.46
CA TYR A 82 9.46 3.56 -27.51
C TYR A 82 10.46 4.27 -28.43
N TRP A 83 11.48 4.90 -27.85
CA TRP A 83 12.55 5.58 -28.58
C TRP A 83 13.34 4.59 -29.45
N TYR A 84 13.73 3.44 -28.88
CA TYR A 84 14.42 2.38 -29.62
C TYR A 84 13.60 1.92 -30.83
N LEU A 85 12.30 1.67 -30.65
CA LEU A 85 11.43 1.25 -31.74
C LEU A 85 11.29 2.33 -32.83
N GLN A 86 11.31 3.61 -32.47
CA GLN A 86 11.32 4.72 -33.44
C GLN A 86 12.60 4.73 -34.27
N GLN A 87 13.77 4.63 -33.62
CA GLN A 87 15.06 4.59 -34.31
C GLN A 87 15.19 3.35 -35.20
N ALA A 88 14.78 2.18 -34.70
CA ALA A 88 14.78 0.94 -35.47
C ALA A 88 13.91 1.04 -36.74
N ALA A 89 12.73 1.68 -36.64
CA ALA A 89 11.87 1.89 -37.79
C ALA A 89 12.44 2.92 -38.78
N ALA A 90 13.11 3.97 -38.30
CA ALA A 90 13.78 4.93 -39.16
C ALA A 90 14.87 4.26 -40.01
N VAL A 91 15.78 3.50 -39.39
CA VAL A 91 16.82 2.73 -40.08
C VAL A 91 16.21 1.71 -41.05
N LEU A 92 15.10 1.07 -40.67
CA LEU A 92 14.46 0.09 -41.54
C LEU A 92 13.79 0.72 -42.76
N ARG A 93 13.28 1.95 -42.65
CA ARG A 93 12.77 2.72 -43.80
C ARG A 93 13.90 3.07 -44.76
N GLU A 94 15.04 3.52 -44.25
CA GLU A 94 16.24 3.79 -45.08
C GLU A 94 16.71 2.51 -45.81
N ASN A 95 16.74 1.37 -45.11
CA ASN A 95 17.08 0.08 -45.71
C ASN A 95 16.07 -0.34 -46.79
N LEU A 96 14.78 -0.09 -46.57
CA LEU A 96 13.73 -0.38 -47.55
C LEU A 96 13.87 0.49 -48.81
N GLU A 97 14.18 1.77 -48.65
CA GLU A 97 14.47 2.68 -49.78
C GLU A 97 15.67 2.21 -50.61
N LEU A 98 16.73 1.75 -49.95
CA LEU A 98 17.89 1.16 -50.62
C LEU A 98 17.52 -0.16 -51.34
N ALA A 99 16.74 -1.03 -50.71
CA ALA A 99 16.31 -2.29 -51.29
C ALA A 99 15.40 -2.08 -52.52
N ASN A 100 14.48 -1.12 -52.49
CA ASN A 100 13.66 -0.74 -53.64
C ASN A 100 14.51 -0.19 -54.80
N SER A 101 15.57 0.57 -54.48
CA SER A 101 16.52 1.06 -55.48
C SER A 101 17.29 -0.11 -56.13
N LEU A 102 17.71 -1.10 -55.33
CA LEU A 102 18.34 -2.32 -55.83
C LEU A 102 17.39 -3.16 -56.69
N GLU A 103 16.12 -3.26 -56.31
CA GLU A 103 15.10 -3.98 -57.08
C GLU A 103 14.98 -3.36 -58.49
N THR A 104 14.94 -2.03 -58.55
CA THR A 104 14.88 -1.29 -59.81
C THR A 104 16.09 -1.60 -60.69
N VAL A 105 17.30 -1.61 -60.12
CA VAL A 105 18.53 -1.96 -60.85
C VAL A 105 18.52 -3.42 -61.32
N ALA A 106 18.09 -4.35 -60.45
CA ALA A 106 17.99 -5.77 -60.78
C ALA A 106 16.99 -6.02 -61.91
N LEU A 107 15.84 -5.33 -61.89
CA LEU A 107 14.81 -5.40 -62.92
C LEU A 107 15.33 -4.91 -64.29
N VAL A 108 16.06 -3.79 -64.30
CA VAL A 108 16.67 -3.26 -65.53
C VAL A 108 17.71 -4.24 -66.08
N LYS A 109 18.58 -4.80 -65.24
CA LYS A 109 19.58 -5.79 -65.66
C LYS A 109 18.92 -7.08 -66.18
N TYR A 110 17.87 -7.57 -65.53
CA TYR A 110 17.10 -8.74 -65.96
C TYR A 110 16.47 -8.51 -67.34
N ARG A 111 15.80 -7.37 -67.55
CA ARG A 111 15.21 -6.99 -68.86
C ARG A 111 16.25 -6.89 -69.98
N ALA A 112 17.47 -6.47 -69.65
CA ALA A 112 18.59 -6.41 -70.58
C ALA A 112 19.31 -7.76 -70.79
N GLY A 113 18.84 -8.86 -70.16
CA GLY A 113 19.47 -10.18 -70.23
C GLY A 113 20.79 -10.30 -69.46
N LYS A 114 21.11 -9.34 -68.58
CA LYS A 114 22.37 -9.22 -67.83
C LYS A 114 22.30 -9.69 -66.37
N ALA A 115 21.12 -10.14 -65.92
CA ALA A 115 20.91 -10.75 -64.59
C ALA A 115 19.93 -11.91 -64.71
N ARG A 116 19.98 -12.85 -63.75
CA ARG A 116 19.04 -13.98 -63.72
C ARG A 116 17.73 -13.56 -63.09
N HIS A 117 16.65 -14.28 -63.41
CA HIS A 117 15.36 -14.07 -62.73
C HIS A 117 15.47 -14.35 -61.23
N SER A 118 16.28 -15.33 -60.82
CA SER A 118 16.57 -15.62 -59.40
C SER A 118 17.09 -14.40 -58.65
N ASP A 119 18.01 -13.65 -59.27
CA ASP A 119 18.63 -12.47 -58.63
C ASP A 119 17.60 -11.35 -58.40
N LEU A 120 16.62 -11.20 -59.31
CA LEU A 120 15.50 -10.28 -59.12
C LEU A 120 14.55 -10.78 -58.02
N MET A 121 14.23 -12.07 -58.01
CA MET A 121 13.36 -12.66 -56.98
C MET A 121 13.97 -12.52 -55.58
N ASP A 122 15.29 -12.70 -55.43
CA ASP A 122 15.98 -12.57 -54.16
C ASP A 122 15.84 -11.14 -53.59
N VAL A 123 16.00 -10.11 -54.44
CA VAL A 123 15.80 -8.72 -54.02
C VAL A 123 14.34 -8.43 -53.67
N GLN A 124 13.38 -8.95 -54.44
CA GLN A 124 11.96 -8.79 -54.15
C GLN A 124 11.55 -9.45 -52.83
N ILE A 125 12.09 -10.63 -52.53
CA ILE A 125 11.89 -11.31 -51.25
C ILE A 125 12.44 -10.46 -50.11
N GLU A 126 13.61 -9.82 -50.29
CA GLU A 126 14.19 -8.98 -49.27
C GLU A 126 13.37 -7.70 -49.03
N VAL A 127 12.89 -7.03 -50.08
CA VAL A 127 11.94 -5.91 -49.97
C VAL A 127 10.70 -6.33 -49.16
N ALA A 128 10.08 -7.46 -49.51
CA ALA A 128 8.91 -7.97 -48.80
C ALA A 128 9.21 -8.27 -47.32
N ARG A 129 10.38 -8.82 -47.00
CA ARG A 129 10.83 -9.06 -45.61
C ARG A 129 11.01 -7.76 -44.83
N LEU A 130 11.60 -6.73 -45.44
CA LEU A 130 11.79 -5.43 -44.80
C LEU A 130 10.44 -4.74 -44.54
N GLN A 131 9.49 -4.83 -45.47
CA GLN A 131 8.12 -4.32 -45.30
C GLN A 131 7.36 -5.01 -44.17
N ASP A 132 7.44 -6.34 -44.07
CA ASP A 132 6.83 -7.09 -42.96
C ASP A 132 7.45 -6.69 -41.61
N ARG A 133 8.78 -6.60 -41.54
CA ARG A 133 9.47 -6.14 -40.32
C ARG A 133 9.05 -4.72 -39.92
N LEU A 134 8.93 -3.80 -40.88
CA LEU A 134 8.52 -2.42 -40.61
C LEU A 134 7.09 -2.36 -40.07
N SER A 135 6.18 -3.10 -40.69
CA SER A 135 4.79 -3.19 -40.25
C SER A 135 4.69 -3.69 -38.80
N ARG A 136 5.51 -4.69 -38.42
CA ARG A 136 5.58 -5.20 -37.04
C ARG A 136 6.10 -4.16 -36.05
N LEU A 137 7.16 -3.42 -36.41
CA LEU A 137 7.68 -2.34 -35.57
C LEU A 137 6.65 -1.23 -35.37
N GLU A 138 5.91 -0.85 -36.40
CA GLU A 138 4.86 0.17 -36.30
C GLU A 138 3.70 -0.26 -35.39
N VAL A 139 3.32 -1.54 -35.39
CA VAL A 139 2.37 -2.09 -34.42
C VAL A 139 2.94 -2.00 -32.99
N GLN A 140 4.19 -2.41 -32.79
CA GLN A 140 4.85 -2.33 -31.49
C GLN A 140 4.97 -0.89 -30.97
N GLN A 141 5.31 0.07 -31.85
CA GLN A 141 5.35 1.50 -31.52
C GLN A 141 3.98 2.00 -31.05
N ARG A 142 2.88 1.61 -31.71
CA ARG A 142 1.53 2.01 -31.29
C ARG A 142 1.19 1.44 -29.90
N HIS A 143 1.58 0.20 -29.62
CA HIS A 143 1.42 -0.40 -28.30
C HIS A 143 2.24 0.33 -27.22
N MET A 144 3.51 0.62 -27.50
CA MET A 144 4.37 1.33 -26.55
C MET A 144 3.92 2.77 -26.30
N ARG A 145 3.49 3.49 -27.36
CA ARG A 145 2.85 4.81 -27.21
C ARG A 145 1.64 4.76 -26.29
N THR A 146 0.78 3.75 -26.49
CA THR A 146 -0.43 3.57 -25.67
C THR A 146 -0.07 3.31 -24.21
N ARG A 147 0.91 2.43 -23.96
CA ARG A 147 1.40 2.12 -22.61
C ARG A 147 2.02 3.34 -21.93
N LEU A 148 2.83 4.10 -22.64
CA LEU A 148 3.45 5.30 -22.09
C LEU A 148 2.40 6.38 -21.77
N ASN A 149 1.43 6.59 -22.66
CA ASN A 149 0.31 7.49 -22.38
C ASN A 149 -0.51 7.05 -21.16
N SER A 150 -0.73 5.75 -20.96
CA SER A 150 -1.45 5.27 -19.76
C SER A 150 -0.66 5.51 -18.47
N LEU A 151 0.67 5.35 -18.50
CA LEU A 151 1.53 5.66 -17.36
C LEU A 151 1.54 7.16 -17.04
N LEU A 152 1.48 8.01 -18.06
CA LEU A 152 1.44 9.46 -17.95
C LEU A 152 0.03 10.03 -17.69
N ASN A 153 -0.98 9.17 -17.56
CA ASN A 153 -2.38 9.56 -17.44
C ASN A 153 -2.86 10.49 -18.58
N ARG A 154 -2.52 10.14 -19.83
CA ARG A 154 -2.87 10.85 -21.07
C ARG A 154 -3.76 9.97 -21.96
N PRO A 155 -4.50 10.56 -22.93
CA PRO A 155 -5.25 9.78 -23.91
C PRO A 155 -4.37 8.76 -24.64
N PRO A 156 -4.84 7.51 -24.88
CA PRO A 156 -4.02 6.43 -25.46
C PRO A 156 -3.29 6.78 -26.76
N ALA A 157 -3.94 7.57 -27.62
CA ALA A 157 -3.41 7.97 -28.93
C ALA A 157 -2.73 9.35 -28.93
N ALA A 158 -2.55 9.99 -27.77
CA ALA A 158 -1.89 11.29 -27.69
C ALA A 158 -0.46 11.21 -28.25
N GLU A 159 -0.06 12.24 -29.00
CA GLU A 159 1.29 12.31 -29.57
C GLU A 159 2.34 12.54 -28.48
N LEU A 160 3.51 11.96 -28.71
CA LEU A 160 4.67 12.00 -27.82
C LEU A 160 5.80 12.70 -28.54
N ALA A 161 6.49 13.60 -27.83
CA ALA A 161 7.72 14.20 -28.34
C ALA A 161 8.85 13.16 -28.26
N LEU A 162 9.62 13.04 -29.35
CA LEU A 162 10.79 12.18 -29.42
C LEU A 162 12.04 13.02 -29.17
N LEU A 163 12.88 12.57 -28.24
CA LEU A 163 14.22 13.12 -28.08
C LEU A 163 15.10 12.62 -29.25
N GLU A 164 15.93 13.48 -29.81
CA GLU A 164 16.89 13.09 -30.84
C GLU A 164 17.92 12.10 -30.28
N VAL A 165 18.37 12.33 -29.05
CA VAL A 165 19.35 11.50 -28.34
C VAL A 165 18.83 11.23 -26.92
N LEU A 166 18.85 9.96 -26.51
CA LEU A 166 18.63 9.61 -25.10
C LEU A 166 19.89 9.99 -24.30
N PRO A 167 19.75 10.70 -23.17
CA PRO A 167 20.88 10.96 -22.29
C PRO A 167 21.47 9.64 -21.78
N GLU A 168 22.78 9.47 -21.93
CA GLU A 168 23.52 8.37 -21.32
C GLU A 168 23.91 8.78 -19.90
N ASP A 169 23.28 8.15 -18.90
CA ASP A 169 23.73 8.24 -17.51
C ASP A 169 24.70 7.09 -17.22
N THR A 170 25.96 7.43 -16.93
CA THR A 170 26.94 6.44 -16.45
C THR A 170 26.98 6.49 -14.93
N LEU A 171 26.45 5.45 -14.30
CA LEU A 171 26.53 5.30 -12.85
C LEU A 171 27.93 4.77 -12.48
N GLN A 172 28.82 5.64 -12.00
CA GLN A 172 30.14 5.25 -11.49
C GLN A 172 30.11 5.11 -9.97
N VAL A 173 29.43 4.07 -9.47
CA VAL A 173 29.39 3.75 -8.04
C VAL A 173 29.65 2.26 -7.89
N ASP A 174 30.50 1.86 -6.96
CA ASP A 174 30.79 0.44 -6.74
C ASP A 174 29.60 -0.30 -6.09
N LEU A 175 29.54 -1.61 -6.35
CA LEU A 175 28.47 -2.49 -5.88
C LEU A 175 28.37 -2.54 -4.34
N ASP A 176 29.49 -2.46 -3.62
CA ASP A 176 29.51 -2.50 -2.15
C ASP A 176 28.87 -1.24 -1.56
N THR A 177 29.21 -0.08 -2.11
CA THR A 177 28.60 1.22 -1.75
C THR A 177 27.10 1.22 -2.05
N LEU A 178 26.68 0.70 -3.22
CA LEU A 178 25.27 0.57 -3.57
C LEU A 178 24.52 -0.38 -2.62
N SER A 179 25.12 -1.53 -2.28
CA SER A 179 24.55 -2.51 -1.36
C SER A 179 24.36 -1.94 0.04
N ALA A 180 25.35 -1.20 0.55
CA ALA A 180 25.27 -0.52 1.84
C ALA A 180 24.18 0.56 1.83
N HIS A 181 24.09 1.33 0.73
CA HIS A 181 23.05 2.35 0.58
C HIS A 181 21.66 1.74 0.50
N LEU A 182 21.47 0.67 -0.28
CA LEU A 182 20.23 -0.08 -0.41
C LEU A 182 19.74 -0.56 0.95
N LYS A 183 20.60 -1.23 1.72
CA LYS A 183 20.26 -1.69 3.08
C LYS A 183 19.81 -0.55 3.97
N LYS A 184 20.39 0.65 3.83
CA LYS A 184 20.06 1.77 4.70
C LYS A 184 18.78 2.51 4.27
N ALA A 185 18.59 2.73 2.98
CA ALA A 185 17.67 3.74 2.46
C ALA A 185 16.57 3.20 1.53
N HIS A 186 16.58 1.91 1.14
CA HIS A 186 15.59 1.40 0.19
C HIS A 186 14.16 1.41 0.77
N PRO A 187 13.17 2.01 0.09
CA PRO A 187 11.80 2.11 0.61
C PRO A 187 11.15 0.76 0.93
N GLU A 188 11.34 -0.28 0.11
CA GLU A 188 10.81 -1.63 0.43
C GLU A 188 11.36 -2.18 1.76
N LEU A 189 12.62 -1.88 2.12
CA LEU A 189 13.18 -2.28 3.41
C LEU A 189 12.65 -1.43 4.55
N ALA A 190 12.43 -0.14 4.32
CA ALA A 190 11.79 0.73 5.30
C ALA A 190 10.36 0.28 5.62
N GLU A 191 9.59 -0.15 4.62
CA GLU A 191 8.25 -0.71 4.78
C GLU A 191 8.26 -1.96 5.67
N VAL A 192 9.05 -2.97 5.30
CA VAL A 192 9.07 -4.25 6.03
C VAL A 192 9.63 -4.09 7.45
N ARG A 193 10.57 -3.15 7.67
CA ARG A 193 11.06 -2.80 9.02
C ARG A 193 9.97 -2.17 9.89
N ALA A 194 9.19 -1.24 9.35
CA ALA A 194 8.08 -0.64 10.07
C ALA A 194 7.02 -1.69 10.42
N GLU A 195 6.74 -2.63 9.51
CA GLU A 195 5.87 -3.77 9.80
C GLU A 195 6.44 -4.68 10.92
N SER A 196 7.75 -4.95 10.94
CA SER A 196 8.41 -5.67 12.05
C SER A 196 8.23 -4.95 13.39
N GLU A 197 8.45 -3.64 13.44
CA GLU A 197 8.27 -2.85 14.66
C GLU A 197 6.78 -2.76 15.09
N ARG A 198 5.86 -2.74 14.13
CA ARG A 198 4.42 -2.86 14.38
C ARG A 198 4.11 -4.18 15.11
N GLU A 199 4.59 -5.31 14.61
CA GLU A 199 4.38 -6.62 15.25
C GLU A 199 5.03 -6.68 16.65
N ARG A 200 6.22 -6.10 16.81
CA ARG A 200 6.88 -5.97 18.12
C ARG A 200 6.03 -5.18 19.12
N LEU A 201 5.40 -4.08 18.68
CA LEU A 201 4.47 -3.31 19.48
C LEU A 201 3.18 -4.09 19.80
N GLN A 202 2.68 -4.90 18.87
CA GLN A 202 1.53 -5.77 19.09
C GLN A 202 1.80 -6.82 20.18
N ILE A 203 3.00 -7.40 20.25
CA ILE A 203 3.39 -8.29 21.37
C ILE A 203 3.25 -7.55 22.70
N ARG A 204 3.77 -6.32 22.80
CA ARG A 204 3.67 -5.50 24.02
C ARG A 204 2.22 -5.19 24.37
N LEU A 205 1.38 -4.89 23.37
CA LEU A 205 -0.05 -4.65 23.56
C LEU A 205 -0.78 -5.92 24.02
N ALA A 206 -0.48 -7.08 23.43
CA ALA A 206 -1.04 -8.37 23.81
C ALA A 206 -0.67 -8.73 25.26
N ARG A 207 0.58 -8.47 25.68
CA ARG A 207 1.00 -8.62 27.09
C ARG A 207 0.28 -7.66 28.03
N LYS A 208 -0.12 -6.48 27.55
CA LYS A 208 -0.94 -5.54 28.33
C LYS A 208 -2.40 -5.97 28.47
N ALA A 209 -2.88 -6.94 27.67
CA ALA A 209 -4.24 -7.47 27.80
C ALA A 209 -4.48 -8.26 29.10
N TYR A 210 -3.41 -8.67 29.80
CA TYR A 210 -3.48 -9.27 31.14
C TYR A 210 -3.84 -8.28 32.25
N TYR A 211 -3.86 -6.98 31.96
CA TYR A 211 -4.20 -5.95 32.92
C TYR A 211 -5.63 -5.46 32.69
N PRO A 212 -6.37 -5.21 33.77
CA PRO A 212 -7.73 -4.71 33.67
C PRO A 212 -7.74 -3.28 33.12
N ASP A 213 -8.81 -2.95 32.43
CA ASP A 213 -9.25 -1.61 32.09
C ASP A 213 -10.26 -1.15 33.15
N ILE A 214 -10.27 0.16 33.42
CA ILE A 214 -11.10 0.76 34.46
C ILE A 214 -12.18 1.59 33.77
N THR A 215 -13.45 1.36 34.09
CA THR A 215 -14.56 2.17 33.61
C THR A 215 -15.13 2.97 34.76
N LEU A 216 -15.16 4.29 34.61
CA LEU A 216 -15.82 5.20 35.54
C LEU A 216 -17.12 5.67 34.91
N GLY A 217 -18.20 5.69 35.68
CA GLY A 217 -19.48 6.19 35.21
C GLY A 217 -20.27 6.88 36.30
N VAL A 218 -21.26 7.64 35.87
CA VAL A 218 -22.25 8.27 36.74
C VAL A 218 -23.62 7.93 36.20
N ASP A 219 -24.48 7.47 37.08
CA ASP A 219 -25.88 7.15 36.79
C ASP A 219 -26.80 8.02 37.60
N TYR A 220 -27.83 8.54 36.96
CA TYR A 220 -28.92 9.26 37.55
C TYR A 220 -30.18 8.41 37.43
N ILE A 221 -30.87 8.20 38.55
CA ILE A 221 -32.10 7.43 38.62
C ILE A 221 -33.25 8.38 38.93
N ASN A 222 -34.21 8.46 38.01
CA ASN A 222 -35.44 9.20 38.23
C ASN A 222 -36.40 8.38 39.11
N THR A 223 -36.83 8.99 40.22
CA THR A 223 -37.71 8.39 41.23
C THR A 223 -39.04 9.14 41.25
N GLY A 224 -40.13 8.40 41.14
CA GLY A 224 -41.49 8.92 41.22
C GLY A 224 -41.88 9.38 42.62
N ASN A 225 -43.18 9.64 42.83
CA ASN A 225 -43.69 10.15 44.11
C ASN A 225 -43.80 9.04 45.17
N ALA A 226 -43.53 9.38 46.43
CA ALA A 226 -43.74 8.49 47.57
C ALA A 226 -45.23 8.19 47.79
N LEU A 227 -45.50 6.97 48.25
CA LEU A 227 -46.86 6.49 48.52
C LEU A 227 -47.53 7.17 49.72
N MET A 228 -46.76 7.83 50.60
CA MET A 228 -47.27 8.55 51.78
C MET A 228 -46.99 10.05 51.67
N ALA A 229 -48.03 10.86 51.82
CA ALA A 229 -47.93 12.32 51.84
C ALA A 229 -47.14 12.81 53.06
N GLY A 230 -46.22 13.77 52.86
CA GLY A 230 -45.37 14.33 53.92
C GLY A 230 -44.09 13.54 54.19
N THR A 231 -43.71 12.61 53.31
CA THR A 231 -42.45 11.85 53.43
C THR A 231 -41.24 12.77 53.25
N PRO A 232 -40.27 12.80 54.20
CA PRO A 232 -39.03 13.55 54.01
C PRO A 232 -38.19 12.99 52.86
N ASP A 233 -37.63 13.88 52.03
CA ASP A 233 -36.89 13.57 50.80
C ASP A 233 -37.72 12.85 49.71
N ASP A 234 -39.03 13.11 49.63
CA ASP A 234 -39.90 12.63 48.54
C ASP A 234 -39.33 12.95 47.15
N SER A 235 -39.39 11.99 46.22
CA SER A 235 -38.89 12.10 44.84
C SER A 235 -37.42 12.48 44.72
N LYS A 236 -36.59 12.14 45.71
CA LYS A 236 -35.16 12.43 45.64
C LYS A 236 -34.43 11.42 44.77
N ASP A 237 -34.04 11.89 43.60
CA ASP A 237 -33.32 11.12 42.61
C ASP A 237 -31.90 10.71 43.07
N PRO A 238 -31.59 9.40 43.11
CA PRO A 238 -30.24 8.93 43.39
C PRO A 238 -29.26 9.28 42.27
N LEU A 239 -28.06 9.70 42.68
CA LEU A 239 -26.88 9.80 41.82
C LEU A 239 -25.86 8.74 42.25
N ILE A 240 -25.49 7.83 41.34
CA ILE A 240 -24.58 6.72 41.62
C ILE A 240 -23.28 6.93 40.87
N ALA A 241 -22.16 6.96 41.59
CA ALA A 241 -20.83 6.83 41.01
C ALA A 241 -20.49 5.35 40.83
N ARG A 242 -20.19 4.94 39.59
CA ARG A 242 -19.92 3.55 39.21
C ARG A 242 -18.43 3.36 38.88
N LEU A 243 -17.81 2.38 39.50
CA LEU A 243 -16.49 1.88 39.16
C LEU A 243 -16.63 0.43 38.66
N SER A 244 -16.16 0.14 37.45
CA SER A 244 -16.16 -1.20 36.87
C SER A 244 -14.77 -1.56 36.36
N ILE A 245 -14.37 -2.82 36.55
CA ILE A 245 -13.05 -3.33 36.19
C ILE A 245 -13.26 -4.68 35.51
N ASN A 246 -12.70 -4.89 34.32
CA ASN A 246 -12.74 -6.20 33.65
C ASN A 246 -11.63 -7.11 34.20
N LEU A 247 -12.00 -8.28 34.74
CA LEU A 247 -11.05 -9.23 35.30
C LEU A 247 -10.60 -10.26 34.24
N PRO A 248 -9.30 -10.32 33.89
CA PRO A 248 -8.78 -11.25 32.88
C PRO A 248 -8.59 -12.65 33.48
N LEU A 249 -9.69 -13.40 33.64
CA LEU A 249 -9.69 -14.74 34.26
C LEU A 249 -9.13 -15.83 33.33
N TRP A 250 -9.39 -15.72 32.02
CA TRP A 250 -9.02 -16.72 31.01
C TRP A 250 -7.55 -16.61 30.57
N ARG A 251 -6.61 -16.84 31.49
CA ARG A 251 -5.16 -16.68 31.26
C ARG A 251 -4.63 -17.46 30.03
N GLY A 252 -5.21 -18.62 29.74
CA GLY A 252 -4.85 -19.42 28.55
C GLY A 252 -5.15 -18.71 27.22
N ALA A 253 -6.28 -18.01 27.12
CA ALA A 253 -6.64 -17.24 25.92
C ALA A 253 -5.67 -16.06 25.69
N TYR A 254 -5.28 -15.36 26.75
CA TYR A 254 -4.28 -14.29 26.67
C TYR A 254 -2.89 -14.83 26.32
N ALA A 255 -2.52 -16.00 26.85
CA ALA A 255 -1.26 -16.66 26.49
C ALA A 255 -1.24 -17.05 25.01
N GLY A 256 -2.37 -17.54 24.48
CA GLY A 256 -2.55 -17.78 23.06
C GLY A 256 -2.36 -16.52 22.20
N LYS A 257 -2.94 -15.38 22.62
CA LYS A 257 -2.76 -14.10 21.92
C LYS A 257 -1.31 -13.63 21.89
N VAL A 258 -0.58 -13.77 23.01
CA VAL A 258 0.85 -13.41 23.06
C VAL A 258 1.67 -14.33 22.16
N LYS A 259 1.44 -15.65 22.22
CA LYS A 259 2.13 -16.62 21.35
C LYS A 259 1.87 -16.35 19.87
N ALA A 260 0.64 -16.01 19.50
CA ALA A 260 0.28 -15.66 18.13
C ALA A 260 1.02 -14.39 17.66
N ALA A 261 1.09 -13.35 18.49
CA ALA A 261 1.83 -12.12 18.18
C ALA A 261 3.35 -12.36 18.10
N GLU A 262 3.90 -13.23 18.96
CA GLU A 262 5.32 -13.62 18.90
C GLU A 262 5.65 -14.40 17.63
N ALA A 263 4.76 -15.32 17.22
CA ALA A 263 4.90 -16.03 15.94
C ALA A 263 4.79 -15.08 14.74
N ALA A 264 3.85 -14.13 14.76
CA ALA A 264 3.71 -13.13 13.70
C ALA A 264 4.97 -12.26 13.55
N TYR A 265 5.54 -11.80 14.66
CA TYR A 265 6.80 -11.07 14.65
C TYR A 265 7.97 -11.89 14.12
N ALA A 266 8.08 -13.17 14.52
CA ALA A 266 9.12 -14.06 14.01
C ALA A 266 9.01 -14.26 12.50
N THR A 267 7.79 -14.44 11.98
CA THR A 267 7.52 -14.49 10.53
C THR A 267 7.93 -13.20 9.85
N GLN A 268 7.59 -12.05 10.42
CA GLN A 268 7.92 -10.76 9.83
C GLN A 268 9.43 -10.51 9.74
N LEU A 269 10.23 -10.98 10.71
CA LEU A 269 11.69 -10.94 10.62
C LEU A 269 12.23 -11.79 9.47
N GLN A 270 11.61 -12.94 9.18
CA GLN A 270 11.98 -13.76 8.01
C GLN A 270 11.62 -13.05 6.71
N VAL A 271 10.44 -12.43 6.63
CA VAL A 271 10.02 -11.61 5.48
C VAL A 271 11.01 -10.47 5.23
N GLN A 272 11.48 -9.81 6.30
CA GLN A 272 12.51 -8.77 6.21
C GLN A 272 13.82 -9.30 5.61
N GLN A 273 14.29 -10.45 6.06
CA GLN A 273 15.52 -11.06 5.54
C GLN A 273 15.38 -11.47 4.07
N VAL A 274 14.25 -12.09 3.71
CA VAL A 274 13.96 -12.48 2.32
C VAL A 274 13.91 -11.25 1.43
N ARG A 275 13.23 -10.18 1.86
CA ARG A 275 13.15 -8.93 1.11
C ARG A 275 14.54 -8.29 0.91
N GLU A 276 15.38 -8.30 1.93
CA GLU A 276 16.76 -7.81 1.82
C GLU A 276 17.57 -8.63 0.80
N ASN A 277 17.51 -9.96 0.89
CA ASN A 277 18.23 -10.83 -0.05
C ASN A 277 17.71 -10.67 -1.48
N GLU A 278 16.40 -10.55 -1.69
CA GLU A 278 15.80 -10.31 -3.02
C GLU A 278 16.31 -8.99 -3.63
N LEU A 279 16.38 -7.92 -2.84
CA LEU A 279 16.83 -6.63 -3.33
C LEU A 279 18.33 -6.61 -3.63
N LEU A 280 19.15 -7.28 -2.81
CA LEU A 280 20.57 -7.46 -3.10
C LEU A 280 20.79 -8.27 -4.38
N ALA A 281 20.05 -9.37 -4.57
CA ALA A 281 20.12 -10.16 -5.80
C ALA A 281 19.70 -9.36 -7.04
N ARG A 282 18.66 -8.51 -6.93
CA ARG A 282 18.28 -7.61 -8.02
C ARG A 282 19.35 -6.57 -8.32
N LEU A 283 20.02 -6.05 -7.29
CA LEU A 283 21.12 -5.11 -7.45
C LEU A 283 22.31 -5.78 -8.16
N GLU A 284 22.68 -7.00 -7.76
CA GLU A 284 23.74 -7.78 -8.41
C GLU A 284 23.45 -8.07 -9.88
N VAL A 285 22.20 -8.32 -10.26
CA VAL A 285 21.81 -8.54 -11.67
C VAL A 285 21.81 -7.23 -12.48
N ALA A 286 21.55 -6.10 -11.83
CA ALA A 286 21.48 -4.80 -12.48
C ALA A 286 22.83 -4.10 -12.63
N TYR A 287 23.84 -4.49 -11.84
CA TYR A 287 25.21 -3.97 -11.86
C TYR A 287 26.05 -4.68 -12.92
#